data_AF-V7BPP6-F1
#
_entry.id   AF-V7BPP6-F1
#
_cell.length_a   1.000
_cell.length_b   1.000
_cell.length_c   1.000
_cell.angle_alpha   90.00
_cell.angle_beta   90.00
_cell.angle_gamma   90.00
#
_symmetry.space_group_name_H-M   'P 1'
#
loop_
_entity.id
_entity.type
_entity.pdbx_description
1 polymer ?
#
loop_
_entity_poly.entity_id
_entity_poly.type
_entity_poly.pdbx_seq_one_letter_code
_entity_poly.pdbx_strand_id
1 'polypeptide(L)'
;MVLCFPSTPKKLAMTIACFLSGAAIFAVGVHFSYTNVAPQQARTKARSELVMNTLKKKYGYTSPYEKLARKDSHDERTQVSSTRDQYAQARQELVKETISNLGFKK
;
A
#
# COMPACT_ATOMS: atom_id res chain seq x y z
N MET A 1 -11.07 -5.19 -41.25
CA MET A 1 -11.79 -3.91 -41.48
C MET A 1 -11.18 -2.87 -40.57
N VAL A 2 -10.49 -1.93 -41.21
CA VAL A 2 -9.79 -0.79 -40.59
C VAL A 2 -10.77 0.05 -39.78
N LEU A 3 -10.34 0.49 -38.60
CA LEU A 3 -10.99 1.50 -37.77
C LEU A 3 -11.04 2.84 -38.54
N CYS A 4 -11.90 2.92 -39.55
CA CYS A 4 -12.16 4.14 -40.30
C CYS A 4 -13.25 4.91 -39.58
N PHE A 5 -13.00 6.19 -39.32
CA PHE A 5 -13.85 7.19 -38.66
C PHE A 5 -15.36 6.95 -38.81
N PRO A 6 -16.19 7.34 -37.81
CA PRO A 6 -17.63 7.12 -37.87
C PRO A 6 -18.21 7.81 -39.10
N SER A 7 -18.40 7.02 -40.16
CA SER A 7 -18.79 7.49 -41.49
C SER A 7 -20.22 8.03 -41.55
N THR A 8 -20.99 7.92 -40.46
CA THR A 8 -22.33 8.50 -40.33
C THR A 8 -22.55 9.10 -38.92
N PRO A 9 -23.39 10.14 -38.79
CA PRO A 9 -23.70 10.76 -37.49
C PRO A 9 -24.23 9.77 -36.45
N LYS A 10 -24.96 8.74 -36.90
CA LYS A 10 -25.49 7.67 -36.03
C LYS A 10 -24.37 6.80 -35.43
N LYS A 11 -23.33 6.49 -36.22
CA LYS A 11 -22.17 5.74 -35.72
C LYS A 11 -21.34 6.58 -34.74
N LEU A 12 -21.22 7.89 -34.99
CA LEU A 12 -20.56 8.81 -34.07
C LEU A 12 -21.30 8.88 -32.72
N ALA A 13 -22.62 9.06 -32.75
CA ALA A 13 -23.45 9.06 -31.54
C ALA A 13 -23.33 7.74 -30.75
N MET A 14 -23.32 6.60 -31.43
CA MET A 14 -23.13 5.29 -30.81
C MET A 14 -21.75 5.16 -30.15
N THR A 15 -20.67 5.62 -30.79
CA THR A 15 -19.33 5.62 -30.18
C THR A 15 -19.28 6.53 -28.95
N ILE A 16 -19.85 7.74 -29.03
CA ILE A 16 -19.89 8.67 -27.90
C ILE A 16 -20.67 8.06 -26.74
N ALA A 17 -21.84 7.46 -27.01
CA ALA A 17 -22.62 6.78 -25.98
C ALA A 17 -21.85 5.64 -25.31
N CYS A 18 -21.09 4.85 -26.08
CA CYS A 18 -20.27 3.77 -25.55
C CYS A 18 -19.10 4.28 -24.69
N PHE A 19 -18.44 5.37 -25.10
CA PHE A 19 -17.38 5.98 -24.30
C PHE A 19 -17.93 6.62 -23.02
N LEU A 20 -19.06 7.32 -23.10
CA LEU A 20 -19.70 7.93 -21.93
C LEU A 20 -20.17 6.87 -20.94
N SER A 21 -20.76 5.76 -21.41
CA SER A 21 -21.18 4.66 -20.54
C SER A 21 -19.97 3.96 -19.91
N GLY A 22 -18.91 3.72 -20.68
CA GLY A 22 -17.65 3.18 -20.16
C GLY A 22 -17.01 4.09 -19.12
N ALA A 23 -16.94 5.39 -19.38
CA ALA A 23 -16.42 6.39 -18.46
C ALA A 23 -17.24 6.46 -17.16
N ALA A 24 -18.57 6.38 -17.26
CA ALA A 24 -19.45 6.37 -16.10
C ALA A 24 -19.23 5.13 -15.22
N ILE A 25 -19.21 3.93 -15.81
CA ILE A 25 -18.95 2.67 -15.08
C ILE A 25 -17.56 2.70 -14.44
N PHE A 26 -16.56 3.21 -15.17
CA PHE A 26 -15.19 3.33 -14.66
C PHE A 26 -15.11 4.29 -13.47
N ALA A 27 -15.74 5.47 -13.55
CA ALA A 27 -15.75 6.44 -12.46
C ALA A 27 -16.42 5.88 -11.19
N VAL A 28 -17.55 5.18 -11.35
CA VAL A 28 -18.23 4.49 -10.23
C VAL A 28 -17.33 3.40 -9.65
N GLY A 29 -16.71 2.58 -10.50
CA GLY A 29 -15.78 1.53 -10.06
C GLY A 29 -14.59 2.08 -9.27
N VAL A 30 -13.98 3.18 -9.74
CA VAL A 30 -12.89 3.86 -9.03
C VAL A 30 -13.34 4.44 -7.70
N HIS A 31 -14.52 5.07 -7.65
CA HIS A 31 -15.08 5.60 -6.40
C HIS A 31 -15.27 4.49 -5.36
N PHE A 32 -15.89 3.37 -5.74
CA PHE A 32 -16.04 2.20 -4.87
C PHE A 32 -14.70 1.55 -4.48
N SER A 33 -13.74 1.50 -5.40
CA SER A 33 -12.40 0.98 -5.08
C SER A 33 -11.74 1.82 -3.99
N TYR A 34 -11.77 3.15 -4.13
CA TYR A 34 -11.13 4.05 -3.17
C TYR A 34 -11.78 3.98 -1.77
N THR A 35 -13.12 3.95 -1.70
CA THR A 35 -13.86 3.88 -0.43
C THR A 35 -13.60 2.59 0.33
N ASN A 36 -13.32 1.48 -0.37
CA ASN A 36 -13.05 0.18 0.26
C ASN A 36 -11.56 -0.05 0.57
N VAL A 37 -10.65 0.58 -0.17
CA VAL A 37 -9.20 0.49 0.09
C VAL A 37 -8.81 1.33 1.31
N ALA A 38 -9.39 2.52 1.47
CA ALA A 38 -9.10 3.42 2.58
C ALA A 38 -9.21 2.76 3.99
N PRO A 39 -10.29 2.04 4.35
CA PRO A 39 -10.40 1.39 5.66
C PRO A 39 -9.40 0.25 5.86
N GLN A 40 -9.07 -0.49 4.79
CA GLN A 40 -8.06 -1.56 4.85
C GLN A 40 -6.65 -0.98 5.07
N GLN A 41 -6.35 0.14 4.40
CA GLN A 41 -5.14 0.90 4.64
C GLN A 41 -5.09 1.45 6.06
N ALA A 42 -6.18 1.99 6.59
CA ALA A 42 -6.24 2.50 7.96
C ALA A 42 -5.98 1.41 9.00
N ARG A 43 -6.58 0.23 8.84
CA ARG A 43 -6.34 -0.93 9.73
C ARG A 43 -4.89 -1.40 9.66
N THR A 44 -4.32 -1.46 8.47
CA THR A 44 -2.93 -1.86 8.27
C THR A 44 -1.98 -0.83 8.88
N LYS A 45 -2.25 0.46 8.69
CA LYS A 45 -1.47 1.56 9.30
C LYS A 45 -1.53 1.50 10.82
N ALA A 46 -2.71 1.35 11.41
CA ALA A 46 -2.88 1.24 12.86
C ALA A 46 -2.10 0.05 13.46
N ARG A 47 -2.11 -1.10 12.78
CA ARG A 47 -1.31 -2.27 13.20
C ARG A 47 0.19 -2.01 13.11
N SER A 48 0.64 -1.40 12.02
CA SER A 48 2.05 -1.04 11.83
C SER A 48 2.52 -0.04 12.90
N GLU A 49 1.69 0.95 13.23
CA GLU A 49 1.97 1.96 14.25
C GLU A 49 2.05 1.35 15.65
N LEU A 50 1.13 0.43 15.99
CA LEU A 50 1.19 -0.31 17.26
C LEU A 50 2.49 -1.11 17.39
N VAL A 51 2.89 -1.83 16.34
CA VAL A 51 4.15 -2.60 16.33
C VAL A 51 5.34 -1.67 16.48
N MET A 52 5.36 -0.55 15.73
CA MET A 52 6.45 0.43 15.78
C MET A 52 6.58 1.04 17.18
N ASN A 53 5.48 1.45 17.80
CA ASN A 53 5.46 2.00 19.15
C ASN A 53 5.97 0.97 20.18
N THR A 54 5.61 -0.30 20.01
CA THR A 54 6.09 -1.38 20.88
C THR A 54 7.58 -1.62 20.72
N LEU A 55 8.07 -1.67 19.47
CA LEU A 55 9.50 -1.83 19.17
C LEU A 55 10.32 -0.65 19.68
N LYS A 56 9.81 0.58 19.54
CA LYS A 56 10.43 1.80 20.07
C LYS A 56 10.54 1.74 21.59
N LYS A 57 9.48 1.31 22.28
CA LYS A 57 9.44 1.21 23.75
C LYS A 57 10.36 0.10 24.29
N LYS A 58 10.43 -1.06 23.64
CA LYS A 58 11.22 -2.22 24.10
C LYS A 58 12.70 -2.13 23.72
N TYR A 59 13.00 -1.74 22.48
CA TYR A 59 14.34 -1.86 21.91
C TYR A 59 14.93 -0.51 21.46
N GLY A 60 14.26 0.62 21.72
CA GLY A 60 14.70 1.93 21.23
C GLY A 60 14.67 2.03 19.70
N TYR A 61 13.93 1.14 19.04
CA TYR A 61 13.94 1.03 17.58
C TYR A 61 13.42 2.31 16.92
N THR A 62 14.16 2.79 15.92
CA THR A 62 13.77 3.93 15.07
C THR A 62 13.31 3.42 13.73
N SER A 63 12.16 3.91 13.26
CA SER A 63 11.56 3.51 11.98
C SER A 63 12.57 3.61 10.82
N PRO A 64 12.69 2.59 9.97
CA PRO A 64 13.57 2.65 8.82
C PRO A 64 13.11 3.75 7.85
N TYR A 65 11.80 3.97 7.74
CA TYR A 65 11.22 5.02 6.89
C TYR A 65 11.60 6.43 7.35
N GLU A 66 11.80 6.64 8.65
CA GLU A 66 12.25 7.93 9.19
C GLU A 66 13.73 8.19 8.92
N LYS A 67 14.55 7.13 8.89
CA LYS A 67 15.97 7.22 8.49
C LYS A 67 16.11 7.50 7.00
N LEU A 68 15.21 6.96 6.19
CA LEU A 68 15.18 7.16 4.74
C LEU A 68 14.74 8.57 4.36
N ALA A 69 13.71 9.10 5.02
CA ALA A 69 13.25 10.48 4.80
C ALA A 69 14.28 11.56 5.19
N ARG A 70 15.37 11.20 5.87
CA ARG A 70 16.45 12.11 6.30
C ARG A 70 17.66 12.09 5.35
N LYS A 71 17.80 11.11 4.45
CA LYS A 71 18.98 10.97 3.59
C LYS A 71 18.67 11.31 2.13
N ASP A 72 19.10 12.48 1.69
CA ASP A 72 18.93 12.98 0.31
C ASP A 72 19.97 12.44 -0.70
N SER A 73 20.63 11.29 -0.45
CA SER A 73 21.84 10.90 -1.19
C SER A 73 21.73 9.59 -1.98
N HIS A 74 22.27 9.64 -3.20
CA HIS A 74 22.26 8.67 -4.33
C HIS A 74 22.69 7.22 -4.03
N ASP A 75 23.08 6.90 -2.80
CA ASP A 75 23.52 5.56 -2.34
C ASP A 75 22.42 4.83 -1.53
N GLU A 76 21.17 5.11 -1.88
CA GLU A 76 19.97 4.86 -1.07
C GLU A 76 19.55 3.38 -1.05
N ARG A 77 19.66 2.67 -2.19
CA ARG A 77 19.06 1.34 -2.37
C ARG A 77 19.60 0.27 -1.41
N THR A 78 20.91 0.29 -1.15
CA THR A 78 21.57 -0.68 -0.26
C THR A 78 21.23 -0.43 1.21
N GLN A 79 21.13 0.84 1.62
CA GLN A 79 20.73 1.19 2.99
C GLN A 79 19.23 0.96 3.24
N VAL A 80 18.38 1.20 2.25
CA VAL A 80 16.94 0.87 2.31
C VAL A 80 16.73 -0.62 2.54
N SER A 81 17.46 -1.48 1.83
CA SER A 81 17.32 -2.93 2.01
C SER A 81 17.75 -3.34 3.42
N SER A 82 18.95 -2.91 3.85
CA SER A 82 19.48 -3.25 5.17
C SER A 82 18.58 -2.79 6.32
N THR A 83 18.05 -1.57 6.24
CA THR A 83 17.14 -1.03 7.27
C THR A 83 15.77 -1.73 7.28
N ARG A 84 15.26 -2.16 6.11
CA ARG A 84 14.04 -2.96 6.01
C ARG A 84 14.23 -4.37 6.58
N ASP A 85 15.38 -4.99 6.30
CA ASP A 85 15.71 -6.32 6.82
C ASP A 85 15.83 -6.29 8.35
N GLN A 86 16.45 -5.24 8.89
CA GLN A 86 16.53 -5.01 10.33
C GLN A 86 15.15 -4.83 10.99
N TYR A 87 14.21 -4.13 10.33
CA TYR A 87 12.82 -4.04 10.80
C TYR A 87 12.14 -5.41 10.81
N ALA A 88 12.31 -6.20 9.75
CA ALA A 88 11.72 -7.52 9.65
C ALA A 88 12.22 -8.44 10.77
N GLN A 89 13.52 -8.42 11.05
CA GLN A 89 14.12 -9.17 12.15
C GLN A 89 13.57 -8.74 13.51
N ALA A 90 13.56 -7.44 13.81
CA ALA A 90 13.04 -6.92 15.09
C ALA A 90 11.57 -7.29 15.33
N ARG A 91 10.76 -7.32 14.26
CA ARG A 91 9.36 -7.74 14.34
C ARG A 91 9.22 -9.24 14.61
N GLN A 92 10.05 -10.08 14.00
CA GLN A 92 10.05 -11.53 14.25
C GLN A 92 10.45 -11.84 15.70
N GLU A 93 11.47 -11.17 16.22
CA GLU A 93 11.89 -11.29 17.63
C GLU A 93 10.76 -10.89 18.59
N LEU A 94 10.09 -9.76 18.35
CA LEU A 94 8.93 -9.35 19.15
C LEU A 94 7.81 -10.41 19.12
N VAL A 95 7.52 -10.99 17.95
CA VAL A 95 6.50 -12.03 17.80
C VAL A 95 6.90 -13.29 18.56
N LYS A 96 8.15 -13.73 18.43
CA LYS A 96 8.70 -14.89 19.14
C LYS A 96 8.63 -14.69 20.66
N GLU A 97 9.02 -13.52 21.15
CA GLU A 97 8.91 -13.15 22.57
C GLU A 97 7.45 -13.15 23.03
N THR A 98 6.55 -12.56 22.24
CA THR A 98 5.11 -12.49 22.57
C THR A 98 4.50 -13.90 22.67
N ILE A 99 4.81 -14.78 21.72
CA ILE A 99 4.35 -16.18 21.73
C ILE A 99 4.92 -16.96 22.92
N SER A 100 6.22 -16.76 23.21
CA SER A 100 6.88 -17.37 24.37
C SER A 100 6.25 -16.92 25.69
N ASN A 101 5.94 -15.63 25.83
CA ASN A 101 5.32 -15.06 27.03
C ASN A 101 3.85 -15.43 27.18
N LEU A 102 3.14 -15.69 26.08
CA LEU A 102 1.76 -16.17 26.12
C LEU A 102 1.64 -17.63 26.57
N GLY A 103 2.75 -18.31 26.87
CA GLY A 103 2.72 -19.69 27.34
C GLY A 103 2.20 -20.66 26.28
N PHE A 104 2.29 -20.32 24.99
CA PHE A 104 2.09 -21.27 23.90
C PHE A 104 3.31 -22.22 23.85
N LYS A 105 3.41 -23.03 24.92
CA LYS A 105 4.31 -24.17 25.01
C LYS A 105 3.82 -25.14 23.95
N LYS A 106 4.57 -25.26 22.86
CA LYS A 106 4.33 -26.30 21.85
C LYS A 106 4.41 -27.67 22.50
#